data_AF-A0A124F8F3-F1
#
_entry.id   AF-A0A124F8F3-F1
#
_cell.length_a   1.000
_cell.length_b   1.000
_cell.length_c   1.000
_cell.angle_alpha   90.00
_cell.angle_beta   90.00
_cell.angle_gamma   90.00
#
_symmetry.space_group_name_H-M   'P 1'
#
loop_
_entity.id
_entity.type
_entity.pdbx_description
1 polymer ?
#
loop_
_entity_poly.entity_id
_entity_poly.type
_entity_poly.pdbx_seq_one_letter_code
_entity_poly.pdbx_strand_id
1 'polypeptide(L)'
;MKLKSKGCNVYLIKDGDSTYLIDAGTDEGLISKQLKEIDGIIITHAHFDHYAAASALQREFGCPVYVHSEDIPFILGEKRMMYSGFLGLLARVGERIFRAEPPEDLKSIEKLNINATIIHTPGHTPGSYLHSS
;
A
#
# COMPACT_ATOMS: atom_id res chain seq x y z
N MET A 1 -0.79 -16.05 -0.72
CA MET A 1 -1.48 -16.35 -2.00
C MET A 1 -1.44 -15.12 -2.89
N LYS A 2 -1.08 -15.22 -4.18
CA LYS A 2 -1.13 -14.08 -5.11
C LYS A 2 -2.56 -13.86 -5.62
N LEU A 3 -3.01 -12.61 -5.72
CA LEU A 3 -4.31 -12.22 -6.27
C LEU A 3 -4.17 -11.61 -7.67
N LYS A 4 -5.24 -11.71 -8.47
CA LYS A 4 -5.35 -10.91 -9.70
C LYS A 4 -5.44 -9.44 -9.32
N SER A 5 -4.61 -8.60 -9.94
CA SER A 5 -4.45 -7.19 -9.59
C SER A 5 -3.98 -6.39 -10.82
N LYS A 6 -4.06 -5.07 -10.73
CA LYS A 6 -3.48 -4.10 -11.67
C LYS A 6 -2.57 -3.14 -10.90
N GLY A 7 -1.60 -2.55 -11.58
CA GLY A 7 -0.61 -1.65 -10.96
C GLY A 7 0.60 -2.43 -10.44
N CYS A 8 0.39 -3.23 -9.40
CA CYS A 8 1.43 -4.04 -8.77
C CYS A 8 1.01 -5.51 -8.60
N ASN A 9 1.88 -6.30 -7.94
CA ASN A 9 1.51 -7.61 -7.44
C ASN A 9 0.86 -7.47 -6.07
N VAL A 10 -0.33 -8.04 -5.91
CA VAL A 10 -1.05 -8.09 -4.62
C VAL A 10 -1.04 -9.51 -4.06
N TYR A 11 -0.80 -9.63 -2.76
CA TYR A 11 -0.75 -10.91 -2.05
C TYR A 11 -1.66 -10.92 -0.83
N LEU A 12 -2.16 -12.10 -0.48
CA LEU A 12 -2.85 -12.38 0.78
C LEU A 12 -1.93 -13.22 1.67
N ILE A 13 -1.70 -12.78 2.89
CA ILE A 13 -0.95 -13.51 3.91
C ILE A 13 -1.83 -13.80 5.13
N LYS A 14 -1.45 -14.81 5.90
CA LYS A 14 -2.11 -15.15 7.16
C LYS A 14 -1.09 -15.14 8.29
N ASP A 15 -1.50 -14.63 9.42
CA ASP A 15 -0.79 -14.71 10.69
C ASP A 15 -1.77 -15.12 11.78
N GLY A 16 -1.68 -16.39 12.21
CA GLY A 16 -2.72 -17.02 13.03
C GLY A 16 -4.09 -16.96 12.33
N ASP A 17 -5.08 -16.38 13.03
CA ASP A 17 -6.43 -16.18 12.51
C ASP A 17 -6.57 -14.89 11.69
N SER A 18 -5.59 -13.98 11.75
CA SER A 18 -5.62 -12.73 10.99
C SER A 18 -5.16 -12.92 9.55
N THR A 19 -5.80 -12.22 8.63
CA THR A 19 -5.53 -12.21 7.20
C THR A 19 -5.20 -10.80 6.74
N TYR A 20 -4.02 -10.61 6.13
CA TYR A 20 -3.57 -9.31 5.65
C TYR A 20 -3.39 -9.30 4.13
N LEU A 21 -3.79 -8.20 3.52
CA LEU A 21 -3.51 -7.91 2.12
C LEU A 21 -2.18 -7.16 2.01
N ILE A 22 -1.26 -7.64 1.20
CA ILE A 22 -0.01 -6.94 0.85
C ILE A 22 -0.21 -6.21 -0.47
N ASP A 23 -0.08 -4.89 -0.41
CA ASP A 23 -0.44 -3.91 -1.43
C ASP A 23 -1.91 -3.96 -1.87
N ALA A 24 -2.36 -2.90 -2.55
CA ALA A 24 -3.73 -2.73 -3.00
C ALA A 24 -3.84 -2.55 -4.52
N GLY A 25 -2.74 -2.34 -5.25
CA GLY A 25 -2.85 -2.09 -6.69
C GLY A 25 -3.68 -0.83 -7.00
N THR A 26 -4.29 -0.83 -8.19
CA THR A 26 -5.08 0.30 -8.72
C THR A 26 -6.54 -0.01 -9.05
N ASP A 27 -7.00 -1.24 -8.83
CA ASP A 27 -8.35 -1.69 -9.22
C ASP A 27 -8.98 -2.47 -8.05
N GLU A 28 -9.73 -1.75 -7.20
CA GLU A 28 -10.35 -2.29 -6.00
C GLU A 28 -11.33 -3.42 -6.31
N GLY A 29 -12.12 -3.25 -7.37
CA GLY A 29 -13.15 -4.21 -7.76
C GLY A 29 -12.58 -5.53 -8.28
N LEU A 30 -11.37 -5.53 -8.83
CA LEU A 30 -10.66 -6.76 -9.18
C LEU A 30 -10.21 -7.52 -7.92
N ILE A 31 -9.78 -6.80 -6.89
CA ILE A 31 -9.26 -7.38 -5.65
C ILE A 31 -10.41 -7.87 -4.77
N SER A 32 -11.43 -7.04 -4.52
CA SER A 32 -12.49 -7.36 -3.58
C SER A 32 -13.28 -8.62 -3.96
N LYS A 33 -13.48 -8.87 -5.25
CA LYS A 33 -14.10 -10.11 -5.78
C LYS A 33 -13.36 -11.40 -5.42
N GLN A 34 -12.11 -11.32 -4.98
CA GLN A 34 -11.29 -12.46 -4.61
C GLN A 34 -11.18 -12.63 -3.08
N LEU A 35 -11.75 -11.70 -2.31
CA LEU A 35 -11.66 -11.63 -0.87
C LEU A 35 -13.02 -11.86 -0.23
N LYS A 36 -12.99 -12.24 1.06
CA LYS A 36 -14.19 -12.33 1.89
C LYS A 36 -14.07 -11.34 3.05
N GLU A 37 -13.01 -11.50 3.84
CA GLU A 37 -12.68 -10.67 4.99
C GLU A 37 -11.15 -10.55 5.07
N ILE A 38 -10.68 -9.40 5.55
CA ILE A 38 -9.28 -9.10 5.84
C ILE A 38 -9.20 -8.22 7.08
N ASP A 39 -8.13 -8.37 7.87
CA ASP A 39 -7.89 -7.65 9.12
C ASP A 39 -7.05 -6.38 8.90
N GLY A 40 -6.44 -6.25 7.73
CA GLY A 40 -5.69 -5.05 7.37
C GLY A 40 -5.05 -5.13 5.99
N ILE A 41 -4.67 -3.96 5.50
CA ILE A 41 -3.90 -3.80 4.26
C ILE A 41 -2.52 -3.29 4.64
N ILE A 42 -1.48 -3.85 4.05
CA ILE A 42 -0.07 -3.57 4.33
C ILE A 42 0.56 -3.09 3.03
N ILE A 43 0.90 -1.81 2.95
CA ILE A 43 1.46 -1.15 1.76
C ILE A 43 2.97 -1.15 1.82
N THR A 44 3.60 -1.87 0.89
CA THR A 44 5.07 -2.04 0.84
C THR A 44 5.81 -0.72 0.67
N HIS A 45 5.24 0.22 -0.08
CA HIS A 45 5.76 1.57 -0.25
C HIS A 45 4.75 2.55 -0.84
N ALA A 46 4.97 3.85 -0.62
CA ALA A 46 4.08 4.94 -1.04
C ALA A 46 4.15 5.31 -2.54
N HIS A 47 4.17 4.33 -3.44
CA HIS A 47 3.90 4.57 -4.86
C HIS A 47 2.45 4.29 -5.21
N PHE A 48 1.90 5.15 -6.08
CA PHE A 48 0.48 5.16 -6.41
C PHE A 48 -0.03 3.77 -6.85
N ASP A 49 0.73 3.05 -7.66
CA ASP A 49 0.36 1.74 -8.17
C ASP A 49 0.30 0.64 -7.10
N HIS A 50 0.77 0.92 -5.88
CA HIS A 50 0.70 0.01 -4.73
C HIS A 50 -0.46 0.34 -3.79
N TYR A 51 -0.89 1.59 -3.65
CA TYR A 51 -1.90 1.97 -2.64
C TYR A 51 -3.18 2.62 -3.21
N ALA A 52 -3.30 2.81 -4.52
CA ALA A 52 -4.40 3.57 -5.10
C ALA A 52 -5.80 3.04 -4.73
N ALA A 53 -5.97 1.72 -4.66
CA ALA A 53 -7.22 1.10 -4.25
C ALA A 53 -7.40 0.96 -2.72
N ALA A 54 -6.38 1.30 -1.91
CA ALA A 54 -6.36 0.99 -0.49
C ALA A 54 -7.48 1.68 0.30
N SER A 55 -7.80 2.94 -0.01
CA SER A 55 -8.87 3.68 0.68
C SER A 55 -10.25 3.07 0.41
N ALA A 56 -10.52 2.67 -0.84
CA ALA A 56 -11.78 2.00 -1.20
C ALA A 56 -11.89 0.61 -0.54
N LEU A 57 -10.83 -0.20 -0.57
CA LEU A 57 -10.80 -1.50 0.09
C LEU A 57 -10.91 -1.37 1.62
N GLN A 58 -10.28 -0.37 2.23
CA GLN A 58 -10.45 -0.08 3.66
C GLN A 58 -11.92 0.15 4.00
N ARG A 59 -12.65 0.95 3.22
CA ARG A 59 -14.07 1.20 3.47
C ARG A 59 -14.92 -0.06 3.27
N GLU A 60 -14.59 -0.86 2.26
CA GLU A 60 -15.32 -2.10 1.97
C GLU A 60 -15.15 -3.14 3.07
N PHE A 61 -13.93 -3.31 3.59
CA PHE A 61 -13.62 -4.34 4.59
C PHE A 61 -13.58 -3.82 6.03
N GLY A 62 -13.69 -2.52 6.25
CA GLY A 62 -13.67 -1.90 7.58
C GLY A 62 -12.34 -2.10 8.33
N CYS A 63 -11.22 -2.14 7.61
CA CYS A 63 -9.91 -2.52 8.17
C CYS A 63 -8.85 -1.39 8.06
N PRO A 64 -7.87 -1.35 8.98
CA PRO A 64 -6.76 -0.39 8.91
C PRO A 64 -5.83 -0.62 7.70
N VAL A 65 -5.21 0.46 7.23
CA VAL A 65 -4.09 0.41 6.29
C VAL A 65 -2.80 0.69 7.05
N TYR A 66 -1.79 -0.14 6.85
CA TYR A 66 -0.47 -0.02 7.43
C TYR A 66 0.56 0.29 6.35
N VAL A 67 1.48 1.19 6.64
CA VAL A 67 2.63 1.53 5.78
C VAL A 67 3.81 1.90 6.67
N HIS A 68 5.02 1.87 6.16
CA HIS A 68 6.18 2.40 6.89
C HIS A 68 5.97 3.86 7.28
N SER A 69 6.37 4.25 8.49
CA SER A 69 6.15 5.60 9.04
C SER A 69 6.67 6.72 8.13
N GLU A 70 7.83 6.52 7.50
CA GLU A 70 8.42 7.48 6.55
C GLU A 70 7.61 7.69 5.27
N ASP A 71 6.75 6.75 4.91
CA ASP A 71 5.95 6.76 3.68
C ASP A 71 4.54 7.37 3.92
N ILE A 72 4.11 7.52 5.18
CA ILE A 72 2.82 8.15 5.54
C ILE A 72 2.66 9.56 4.94
N PRO A 73 3.63 10.50 5.06
CA PRO A 73 3.46 11.85 4.53
C PRO A 73 3.27 11.89 3.00
N PHE A 74 3.74 10.87 2.28
CA PHE A 74 3.57 10.77 0.83
C PHE A 74 2.16 10.31 0.45
N ILE A 75 1.61 9.32 1.18
CA ILE A 75 0.22 8.86 0.99
C ILE A 75 -0.79 9.96 1.37
N LEU A 76 -0.54 10.69 2.45
CA LEU A 76 -1.35 11.85 2.84
C LEU A 76 -1.18 13.05 1.87
N GLY A 77 -0.14 13.01 1.03
CA GLY A 77 0.20 14.06 0.08
C GLY A 77 0.72 15.34 0.74
N GLU A 78 1.26 15.22 1.95
CA GLU A 78 2.03 16.26 2.67
C GLU A 78 3.44 16.41 2.08
N LYS A 79 4.01 15.29 1.63
CA LYS A 79 5.28 15.23 0.88
C LYS A 79 5.04 14.70 -0.53
N ARG A 80 6.00 14.95 -1.41
CA ARG A 80 6.01 14.49 -2.80
C ARG A 80 7.29 13.72 -3.08
N MET A 81 7.16 12.63 -3.82
CA MET A 81 8.32 11.90 -4.32
C MET A 81 9.11 12.81 -5.28
N MET A 82 10.43 12.86 -5.09
CA MET A 82 11.31 13.74 -5.85
C MET A 82 12.10 12.92 -6.86
N TYR A 83 11.53 12.76 -8.05
CA TYR A 83 12.22 12.18 -9.20
C TYR A 83 12.99 13.26 -9.96
N SER A 84 14.19 12.95 -10.42
CA SER A 84 15.03 13.87 -11.19
C SER A 84 14.71 13.84 -12.69
N GLY A 85 15.04 14.94 -13.38
CA GLY A 85 14.96 15.03 -14.84
C GLY A 85 13.53 15.03 -15.42
N PHE A 86 13.44 14.83 -16.73
CA PHE A 86 12.18 14.89 -17.49
C PHE A 86 11.18 13.81 -17.05
N LEU A 87 11.65 12.62 -16.68
CA LEU A 87 10.82 11.54 -16.16
C LEU A 87 10.11 11.96 -14.86
N GLY A 88 10.81 12.72 -14.00
CA GLY A 88 10.19 13.23 -12.78
C GLY A 88 9.12 14.29 -13.01
N LEU A 89 9.23 15.08 -14.08
CA LEU A 89 8.17 16.02 -14.46
C LEU A 89 6.90 15.26 -14.91
N LEU A 90 7.05 14.19 -15.70
CA LEU A 90 5.93 13.35 -16.12
C LEU A 90 5.27 12.63 -14.95
N ALA A 91 6.07 12.05 -14.04
CA ALA A 91 5.56 11.41 -12.83
C ALA A 91 4.74 12.40 -11.97
N ARG A 92 5.21 13.64 -11.80
CA ARG A 92 4.48 14.68 -11.04
C ARG A 92 3.14 15.05 -11.63
N VAL A 93 3.02 15.03 -12.96
CA VAL A 93 1.75 15.28 -13.66
C VAL A 93 0.83 14.07 -13.51
N GLY A 94 1.37 12.86 -13.67
CA GLY A 94 0.64 11.61 -13.42
C GLY A 94 0.07 11.54 -12.01
N GLU A 95 0.87 11.75 -10.97
CA GLU A 95 0.43 11.76 -9.57
C GLU A 95 -0.68 12.80 -9.27
N ARG A 96 -0.69 13.94 -9.98
CA ARG A 96 -1.77 14.94 -9.83
C ARG A 96 -3.07 14.47 -10.44
N ILE A 97 -3.01 13.79 -11.58
CA ILE A 97 -4.18 13.31 -12.31
C ILE A 97 -4.75 12.07 -11.62
N PHE A 98 -3.88 11.19 -11.14
CA PHE A 98 -4.23 9.95 -10.47
C PHE A 98 -4.11 10.06 -8.96
N ARG A 99 -4.47 11.19 -8.34
CA ARG A 99 -4.36 11.31 -6.89
C ARG A 99 -5.34 10.33 -6.22
N ALA A 100 -4.80 9.27 -5.65
CA ALA A 100 -5.57 8.35 -4.82
C ALA A 100 -6.05 9.08 -3.56
N GLU A 101 -7.25 8.73 -3.13
CA GLU A 101 -7.76 9.16 -1.83
C GLU A 101 -6.93 8.47 -0.73
N PRO A 102 -6.41 9.21 0.27
CA PRO A 102 -5.72 8.57 1.38
C PRO A 102 -6.70 7.71 2.19
N PRO A 103 -6.26 6.58 2.78
CA PRO A 103 -7.06 5.85 3.75
C PRO A 103 -7.35 6.70 4.99
N GLU A 104 -8.56 6.60 5.54
CA GLU A 104 -8.98 7.28 6.78
C GLU A 104 -8.27 6.70 8.01
N ASP A 105 -8.11 5.37 8.08
CA ASP A 105 -7.41 4.68 9.18
C ASP A 105 -6.02 4.20 8.72
N LEU A 106 -5.14 5.16 8.40
CA LEU A 106 -3.74 4.93 8.01
C LEU A 106 -2.82 4.89 9.26
N LYS A 107 -2.08 3.80 9.42
CA LYS A 107 -1.21 3.51 10.57
C LYS A 107 0.20 3.17 10.13
N SER A 108 1.13 3.34 11.05
CA SER A 108 2.51 2.89 10.85
C SER A 108 2.59 1.38 11.09
N ILE A 109 3.27 0.67 10.20
CA ILE A 109 3.45 -0.80 10.27
C ILE A 109 4.27 -1.23 11.48
N GLU A 110 5.11 -0.34 12.02
CA GLU A 110 5.88 -0.54 13.25
C GLU A 110 4.97 -0.75 14.48
N LYS A 111 3.68 -0.41 14.39
CA LYS A 111 2.67 -0.70 15.42
C LYS A 111 1.94 -2.03 15.20
N LEU A 112 2.13 -2.67 14.06
CA LEU A 112 1.51 -3.95 13.73
C LEU A 112 2.36 -5.09 14.30
N ASN A 113 1.79 -5.85 15.23
CA ASN A 113 2.44 -7.05 15.75
C ASN A 113 2.06 -8.25 14.87
N ILE A 114 2.88 -8.51 13.86
CA ILE A 114 2.74 -9.62 12.92
C ILE A 114 3.95 -10.55 13.05
N ASN A 115 3.73 -11.86 13.00
CA ASN A 115 4.79 -12.87 12.96
C ASN A 115 5.43 -12.96 11.57
N ALA A 116 6.07 -11.87 11.15
CA ALA A 116 6.74 -11.75 9.88
C ALA A 116 7.98 -10.87 9.99
N THR A 117 9.00 -11.18 9.18
CA THR A 117 10.16 -10.30 9.10
C THR A 117 9.87 -9.16 8.14
N ILE A 118 9.79 -7.94 8.68
CA ILE A 118 9.77 -6.69 7.91
C ILE A 118 11.22 -6.27 7.71
N ILE A 119 11.73 -6.40 6.49
CA ILE A 119 13.08 -5.97 6.12
C ILE A 119 12.96 -4.60 5.47
N HIS A 120 13.40 -3.54 6.15
CA HIS A 120 13.47 -2.21 5.54
C HIS A 120 14.53 -2.20 4.43
N THR A 121 14.10 -1.90 3.20
CA THR A 121 14.93 -1.85 1.99
C THR A 121 14.74 -0.51 1.28
N PRO A 122 15.19 0.61 1.89
CA PRO A 122 14.97 1.95 1.35
C PRO A 122 15.66 2.12 -0.01
N GLY A 123 15.05 2.92 -0.89
CA GLY A 123 15.64 3.29 -2.18
C GLY A 123 14.61 3.74 -3.21
N HIS A 124 13.64 2.86 -3.53
CA HIS A 124 12.55 3.19 -4.45
C HIS A 124 11.56 4.18 -3.80
N THR A 125 11.30 4.00 -2.50
CA THR A 125 10.78 5.01 -1.56
C THR A 125 11.62 4.99 -0.27
N PRO A 126 11.52 6.03 0.58
CA PRO A 126 12.15 6.04 1.91
C PRO A 126 11.70 4.87 2.80
N GLY A 127 10.40 4.54 2.76
CA GLY A 127 9.82 3.49 3.58
C GLY A 127 9.76 2.10 2.96
N SER A 128 10.33 1.86 1.78
CA SER A 128 10.23 0.56 1.09
C SER A 128 10.67 -0.60 1.99
N TYR A 129 9.85 -1.65 2.10
CA TYR A 129 10.22 -2.87 2.82
C TYR A 129 9.87 -4.14 2.07
N LEU A 130 10.64 -5.19 2.37
CA LEU A 130 10.45 -6.54 1.88
C LEU A 130 9.92 -7.42 3.02
N HIS A 131 8.90 -8.21 2.71
CA HIS A 131 8.37 -9.22 3.61
C HIS A 131 9.00 -10.58 3.29
N SER A 132 9.55 -11.27 4.30
CA SER A 132 9.93 -12.68 4.20
C SER A 132 9.20 -13.48 5.29
N SER A 133 8.47 -14.49 4.85
CA SER A 133 7.92 -15.57 5.67
C SER A 133 8.93 -16.71 5.81
#